data_AF-A0A6A7LI17-F1
#
_entry.id   AF-A0A6A7LI17-F1
#
_cell.length_a   1.000
_cell.length_b   1.000
_cell.length_c   1.000
_cell.angle_alpha   90.00
_cell.angle_beta   90.00
_cell.angle_gamma   90.00
#
_symmetry.space_group_name_H-M   'P 1'
#
loop_
_entity.id
_entity.type
_entity.pdbx_description
1 polymer ?
#
loop_
_entity_poly.entity_id
_entity_poly.type
_entity_poly.pdbx_seq_one_letter_code
_entity_poly.pdbx_strand_id
1 'polypeptide(L)'
;MLAKTFQIATFGTFRTGNILTGLKIYPSQKLALICYDHDNTNAKRFVKVIRSIDENIEIIVCLTPRQNIIENVFGNIGRIVGFEINRYQRILLNVSSVISHYRMQFYVLHT
;
A
#
# COMPACT_ATOMS: atom_id res chain seq x y z
N MET A 1 20.61 -9.69 9.03
CA MET A 1 19.95 -8.37 8.94
C MET A 1 18.58 -8.60 8.31
N LEU A 2 17.48 -8.16 8.94
CA LEU A 2 16.15 -8.28 8.34
C LEU A 2 16.09 -7.40 7.07
N ALA A 3 15.60 -7.96 5.96
CA ALA A 3 15.46 -7.21 4.71
C ALA A 3 14.48 -6.03 4.93
N LYS A 4 14.90 -4.81 4.56
CA LYS A 4 14.01 -3.65 4.58
C LYS A 4 12.94 -3.86 3.53
N THR A 5 11.70 -3.81 3.99
CA THR A 5 10.53 -4.11 3.19
C THR A 5 9.63 -2.88 3.11
N PHE A 6 9.22 -2.55 1.89
CA PHE A 6 8.24 -1.53 1.60
C PHE A 6 6.98 -2.19 1.05
N GLN A 7 5.84 -1.97 1.70
CA GLN A 7 4.54 -2.39 1.19
C GLN A 7 3.82 -1.26 0.48
N ILE A 8 3.25 -1.57 -0.68
CA ILE A 8 2.30 -0.72 -1.39
C ILE A 8 0.97 -1.45 -1.36
N ALA A 9 -0.09 -0.84 -0.85
CA ALA A 9 -1.41 -1.44 -0.81
C ALA A 9 -2.44 -0.53 -1.46
N THR A 10 -3.33 -1.11 -2.25
CA THR A 10 -4.59 -0.41 -2.56
C THR A 10 -5.44 -0.40 -1.30
N PHE A 11 -6.22 0.65 -1.07
CA PHE A 11 -7.11 0.78 0.08
C PHE A 11 -8.55 1.02 -0.34
N GLY A 12 -9.45 0.28 0.32
CA GLY A 12 -10.89 0.45 0.28
C GLY A 12 -11.49 -0.05 1.60
N THR A 13 -12.64 0.49 1.99
CA THR A 13 -13.21 0.31 3.34
C THR A 13 -13.50 -1.14 3.74
N PHE A 14 -13.82 -2.02 2.78
CA PHE A 14 -14.25 -3.39 3.05
C PHE A 14 -13.13 -4.40 3.33
N ARG A 15 -11.86 -4.06 3.08
CA ARG A 15 -10.75 -5.06 3.05
C ARG A 15 -9.51 -4.66 3.84
N THR A 16 -9.66 -3.75 4.80
CA THR A 16 -8.56 -3.28 5.67
C THR A 16 -7.87 -4.42 6.42
N GLY A 17 -8.60 -5.47 6.79
CA GLY A 17 -8.05 -6.68 7.42
C GLY A 17 -6.98 -7.39 6.58
N ASN A 18 -7.08 -7.37 5.24
CA ASN A 18 -6.07 -8.00 4.37
C ASN A 18 -4.75 -7.23 4.39
N ILE A 19 -4.80 -5.90 4.54
CA ILE A 19 -3.61 -5.06 4.67
C ILE A 19 -2.92 -5.36 6.00
N LEU A 20 -3.68 -5.44 7.10
CA LEU A 20 -3.14 -5.79 8.41
C LEU A 20 -2.50 -7.18 8.44
N THR A 21 -3.15 -8.17 7.81
CA THR A 21 -2.57 -9.52 7.66
C THR A 21 -1.28 -9.49 6.86
N GLY A 22 -1.22 -8.73 5.77
CA GLY A 22 0.00 -8.53 4.98
C GLY A 22 1.15 -7.92 5.78
N LEU A 23 0.86 -6.91 6.62
CA LEU A 23 1.86 -6.30 7.51
C LEU A 23 2.35 -7.26 8.59
N LYS A 24 1.48 -8.14 9.11
CA LYS A 24 1.86 -9.16 10.10
C LYS A 24 2.76 -10.25 9.50
N ILE A 25 2.46 -10.71 8.29
CA ILE A 25 3.24 -11.75 7.61
C ILE A 25 4.58 -11.18 7.12
N TYR A 26 4.58 -9.95 6.64
CA TYR A 26 5.77 -9.28 6.11
C TYR A 26 5.99 -7.93 6.82
N PRO A 27 6.66 -7.93 7.99
CA PRO A 27 6.97 -6.70 8.72
C PRO A 27 7.68 -5.69 7.82
N SER A 28 7.09 -4.49 7.68
CA SER A 28 7.50 -3.47 6.71
C SER A 28 7.80 -2.17 7.42
N GLN A 29 8.87 -1.49 7.01
CA GLN A 29 9.25 -0.20 7.59
C GLN A 29 8.47 0.96 6.95
N LYS A 30 7.87 0.72 5.78
CA LYS A 30 7.05 1.70 5.07
C LYS A 30 5.82 1.06 4.45
N LEU A 31 4.72 1.80 4.43
CA LEU A 31 3.47 1.46 3.77
C LEU A 31 2.96 2.64 2.93
N ALA A 32 2.67 2.38 1.67
CA ALA A 32 1.93 3.31 0.82
C ALA A 32 0.50 2.82 0.64
N LEU A 33 -0.48 3.65 0.96
CA LEU A 33 -1.90 3.37 0.73
C LEU A 33 -2.37 4.15 -0.50
N ILE A 34 -2.70 3.45 -1.58
CA ILE A 34 -3.32 4.04 -2.76
C ILE A 34 -4.83 3.94 -2.61
N CYS A 35 -5.54 5.06 -2.51
CA CYS A 35 -7.00 5.07 -2.39
C CYS A 35 -7.64 6.16 -3.23
N TYR A 36 -8.94 6.03 -3.46
CA TYR A 36 -9.71 7.10 -4.08
C TYR A 36 -9.75 8.36 -3.19
N ASP A 37 -9.95 9.52 -3.81
CA ASP A 37 -10.12 10.80 -3.08
C ASP A 37 -11.23 10.73 -2.03
N HIS A 38 -12.37 10.09 -2.36
CA HIS A 38 -13.50 9.95 -1.45
C HIS A 38 -13.22 9.04 -0.25
N ASP A 39 -12.20 8.18 -0.34
CA ASP A 39 -11.78 7.28 0.74
C ASP A 39 -10.73 7.91 1.67
N ASN A 40 -10.23 9.12 1.38
CA ASN A 40 -9.15 9.78 2.12
C ASN A 40 -9.40 9.84 3.63
N THR A 41 -10.62 10.19 4.04
CA THR A 41 -10.99 10.26 5.47
C THR A 41 -10.89 8.89 6.13
N ASN A 42 -11.33 7.82 5.46
CA ASN A 42 -11.25 6.46 5.97
C ASN A 42 -9.82 5.93 5.97
N ALA A 43 -9.03 6.25 4.93
CA ALA A 43 -7.61 5.93 4.86
C ALA A 43 -6.84 6.56 6.04
N LYS A 44 -7.07 7.85 6.32
CA LYS A 44 -6.47 8.55 7.48
C LYS A 44 -6.86 7.92 8.82
N ARG A 45 -8.11 7.46 8.98
CA ARG A 45 -8.52 6.71 10.18
C ARG A 45 -7.78 5.38 10.28
N PHE A 46 -7.65 4.66 9.17
CA PHE A 46 -6.93 3.39 9.13
C PHE A 46 -5.42 3.54 9.41
N VAL A 47 -4.80 4.62 8.93
CA VAL A 47 -3.41 5.01 9.29
C VAL A 47 -3.23 5.09 10.81
N LYS A 48 -4.20 5.67 11.54
CA LYS A 48 -4.14 5.74 13.02
C LYS A 48 -4.18 4.36 13.65
N VAL A 49 -4.99 3.44 13.10
CA VAL A 49 -5.06 2.04 13.56
C VAL A 49 -3.73 1.33 13.35
N ILE A 50 -3.11 1.47 12.18
CA ILE A 50 -1.80 0.86 11.92
C ILE A 50 -0.75 1.44 12.87
N ARG A 51 -0.73 2.77 13.07
CA ARG A 51 0.21 3.42 13.98
C ARG A 51 0.03 3.04 15.45
N SER A 52 -1.17 2.64 15.86
CA SER A 52 -1.38 2.07 17.21
C SER A 52 -0.82 0.65 17.36
N ILE A 53 -0.56 -0.05 16.26
CA ILE A 53 0.02 -1.39 16.25
C ILE A 53 1.55 -1.29 16.11
N ASP A 54 2.02 -0.38 15.24
CA ASP A 54 3.45 -0.09 15.02
C ASP A 54 3.62 1.41 14.83
N GLU A 55 4.17 2.09 15.83
CA GLU A 55 4.37 3.55 15.80
C GLU A 55 5.51 3.98 14.87
N ASN A 56 6.43 3.06 14.54
CA ASN A 56 7.65 3.35 13.79
C ASN A 56 7.48 3.18 12.27
N ILE A 57 6.36 2.62 11.83
CA ILE A 57 6.08 2.44 10.40
C ILE A 57 5.81 3.79 9.71
N GLU A 58 6.58 4.07 8.67
CA GLU A 58 6.31 5.22 7.80
C GLU A 58 5.08 4.92 6.95
N ILE A 59 4.04 5.77 6.99
CA ILE A 59 2.84 5.58 6.17
C ILE A 59 2.56 6.80 5.32
N ILE A 60 2.40 6.60 4.02
CA ILE A 60 1.97 7.61 3.05
C ILE A 60 0.62 7.23 2.45
N VAL A 61 -0.23 8.23 2.20
CA VAL A 61 -1.52 8.06 1.52
C VAL A 61 -1.43 8.74 0.15
N CYS A 62 -1.61 7.97 -0.91
CA CYS A 62 -1.59 8.41 -2.28
C CYS A 62 -3.02 8.40 -2.82
N LEU A 63 -3.55 9.58 -3.09
CA LEU A 63 -4.89 9.71 -3.63
C LEU A 63 -4.86 9.51 -5.14
N THR A 64 -5.84 8.77 -5.66
CA THR A 64 -6.05 8.58 -7.09
C THR A 64 -7.45 9.05 -7.48
N PRO A 65 -7.59 9.80 -8.58
CA PRO A 65 -8.90 10.15 -9.11
C PRO A 65 -9.57 8.91 -9.70
N ARG A 66 -10.90 8.98 -9.88
CA ARG A 66 -11.70 7.83 -10.34
C ARG A 66 -11.56 7.56 -11.84
N GLN A 67 -11.29 8.59 -12.62
CA GLN A 67 -11.03 8.47 -14.06
C GLN A 67 -9.69 7.75 -14.29
N ASN A 68 -9.57 7.00 -15.39
CA ASN A 68 -8.33 6.32 -15.82
C ASN A 68 -7.63 5.55 -14.69
N ILE A 69 -8.41 4.83 -13.88
CA ILE A 69 -7.95 4.28 -12.60
C ILE A 69 -6.75 3.34 -12.72
N ILE A 70 -6.71 2.52 -13.78
CA ILE A 70 -5.61 1.58 -14.02
C ILE A 70 -4.32 2.38 -14.22
N GLU A 71 -4.32 3.32 -15.17
CA GLU A 71 -3.17 4.17 -15.48
C GLU A 71 -2.70 4.96 -14.25
N ASN A 72 -3.65 5.54 -13.49
CA ASN A 72 -3.32 6.33 -12.31
C ASN A 72 -2.75 5.48 -11.17
N VAL A 73 -3.25 4.27 -10.95
CA VAL A 73 -2.70 3.36 -9.94
C VAL A 73 -1.30 2.89 -10.34
N PHE A 74 -1.12 2.42 -11.59
CA PHE A 74 0.19 1.97 -12.06
C PHE A 74 1.20 3.12 -12.14
N GLY A 75 0.77 4.32 -12.53
CA GLY A 75 1.60 5.52 -12.49
C GLY A 75 2.03 5.89 -11.08
N ASN A 76 1.14 5.80 -10.09
CA ASN A 76 1.50 5.98 -8.68
C ASN A 76 2.47 4.90 -8.21
N ILE A 77 2.23 3.62 -8.51
CA ILE A 77 3.15 2.53 -8.16
C ILE A 77 4.52 2.77 -8.77
N GLY A 78 4.61 3.07 -10.08
CA GLY A 78 5.88 3.30 -10.77
C GLY A 78 6.66 4.47 -10.17
N ARG A 79 5.97 5.58 -9.87
CA ARG A 79 6.58 6.74 -9.19
C ARG A 79 7.11 6.39 -7.81
N ILE A 80 6.31 5.70 -7.00
CA ILE A 80 6.65 5.28 -5.64
C ILE A 80 7.86 4.33 -5.65
N VAL A 81 7.84 3.32 -6.52
CA VAL A 81 8.93 2.35 -6.67
C VAL A 81 10.20 3.07 -7.10
N GLY A 82 10.13 3.95 -8.10
CA GLY A 82 11.30 4.68 -8.61
C GLY A 82 12.05 5.48 -7.53
N PHE A 83 11.34 6.08 -6.58
CA PHE A 83 11.97 6.82 -5.48
C PHE A 83 12.58 5.93 -4.38
N GLU A 84 12.06 4.72 -4.21
CA GLU A 84 12.34 3.88 -3.04
C GLU A 84 13.16 2.62 -3.38
N ILE A 85 13.39 2.34 -4.68
CA ILE A 85 14.03 1.11 -5.16
C ILE A 85 15.41 0.85 -4.55
N ASN A 86 16.18 1.91 -4.28
CA ASN A 86 17.52 1.80 -3.69
C ASN A 86 17.51 1.75 -2.15
N ARG A 87 16.34 2.00 -1.52
CA ARG A 87 16.20 2.07 -0.04
C ARG A 87 15.67 0.79 0.57
N TYR A 88 14.99 -0.05 -0.23
CA TYR A 88 14.34 -1.28 0.22
C TYR A 88 14.77 -2.47 -0.61
N GLN A 89 15.15 -3.57 0.04
CA GLN A 89 15.50 -4.82 -0.66
C GLN A 89 14.27 -5.59 -1.15
N ARG A 90 13.08 -5.24 -0.66
CA ARG A 90 11.81 -5.88 -1.05
C ARG A 90 10.73 -4.83 -1.20
N ILE A 91 10.06 -4.84 -2.34
CA ILE A 91 8.83 -4.09 -2.55
C ILE A 91 7.70 -5.10 -2.75
N LEU A 92 6.71 -5.02 -1.88
CA LEU A 92 5.56 -5.91 -1.86
C LEU A 92 4.30 -5.14 -2.26
N LEU A 93 3.60 -5.61 -3.27
CA LEU A 93 2.35 -5.01 -3.73
C LEU A 93 1.13 -5.82 -3.24
N ASN A 94 0.30 -5.20 -2.40
CA ASN A 94 -0.96 -5.72 -1.90
C ASN A 94 -2.14 -5.04 -2.61
N VAL A 95 -2.59 -5.64 -3.70
CA VAL A 95 -3.75 -5.18 -4.50
C VAL A 95 -5.06 -5.87 -4.09
N SER A 96 -5.14 -6.40 -2.87
CA SER A 96 -6.30 -7.16 -2.41
C SER A 96 -7.53 -6.29 -2.11
N SER A 97 -7.36 -4.96 -2.01
CA SER A 97 -8.45 -4.00 -1.88
C SER A 97 -8.93 -3.59 -3.27
N VAL A 98 -10.22 -3.84 -3.52
CA VAL A 98 -10.90 -3.65 -4.81
C VAL A 98 -10.83 -2.17 -5.22
N ILE A 99 -9.92 -1.83 -6.11
CA ILE A 99 -10.03 -0.63 -6.94
C ILE A 99 -10.77 -0.94 -8.27
N SER A 100 -10.94 -2.24 -8.60
CA SER A 100 -11.75 -2.75 -9.70
C SER A 100 -12.13 -4.22 -9.43
N HIS A 101 -13.19 -4.76 -10.06
CA HIS A 101 -13.73 -6.13 -9.91
C HIS A 101 -12.74 -7.30 -10.18
N TYR A 102 -11.45 -7.04 -10.31
CA TYR A 102 -10.41 -8.05 -10.55
C TYR A 102 -9.73 -8.45 -9.23
N ARG A 103 -9.73 -9.75 -8.92
CA ARG A 103 -8.89 -10.35 -7.88
C ARG A 103 -7.44 -10.33 -8.38
N MET A 104 -6.54 -9.57 -7.75
CA MET A 104 -5.11 -9.69 -7.99
C MET A 104 -4.36 -10.16 -6.73
N GLN A 105 -3.36 -11.01 -6.96
CA GLN A 105 -2.49 -11.65 -5.99
C GLN A 105 -1.31 -10.74 -5.61
N PHE A 106 -0.60 -11.10 -4.53
CA PHE A 106 0.65 -10.44 -4.12
C PHE A 106 1.72 -10.64 -5.20
N TYR A 107 2.35 -9.56 -5.63
CA TYR A 107 3.56 -9.62 -6.46
C TYR A 107 4.75 -9.19 -5.62
N VAL A 108 5.77 -10.06 -5.57
CA VAL A 108 7.09 -9.74 -5.02
C VAL A 108 7.93 -9.22 -6.18
N LEU A 109 8.27 -7.94 -6.14
CA LEU A 109 9.28 -7.39 -7.04
C LEU A 109 10.63 -7.57 -6.33
N HIS A 110 11.46 -8.45 -6.89
CA HIS A 110 12.87 -8.53 -6.51
C HIS A 110 13.60 -7.39 -7.22
N THR A 111 14.23 -6.53 -6.43
CA THR A 111 15.12 -5.46 -6.89
C THR A 111 16.57 -5.93 -6.90
#